data_AF-A0A4S2F543-F1
#
_entry.id   AF-A0A4S2F543-F1
#
_cell.length_a   1.000
_cell.length_b   1.000
_cell.length_c   1.000
_cell.angle_alpha   90.00
_cell.angle_beta   90.00
_cell.angle_gamma   90.00
#
_symmetry.space_group_name_H-M   'P 1'
#
loop_
_entity.id
_entity.type
_entity.pdbx_description
1 polymer ?
#
loop_
_entity_poly.entity_id
_entity_poly.type
_entity_poly.pdbx_seq_one_letter_code
_entity_poly.pdbx_strand_id
1 'polypeptide(L)'
;MKKYDAIIIGFGKGGKNLAADLANHGWDVAVVERSAGMYGGSCINIGCIPTKALVHSAQVTGYRRPSTFEQYAEEFKQAILAKEKLTSLLREMNFKNLDDREAVAYSVFIDPPLAHVGLNEMQARKMDKNIKIASLPATAMPRSRTIGQTEGLLKAVVDADTGKILGCTLFCAESGEVINTVSLAMRLGQDYTFLRDSIFTHPSMSEALNDLFGLIK
;
A
#
# COMPACT_ATOMS: atom_id res chain seq x y z
N MET A 1 -2.81 -32.60 17.91
CA MET A 1 -3.41 -31.28 17.63
C MET A 1 -2.26 -30.29 17.42
N LYS A 2 -2.29 -29.48 16.36
CA LYS A 2 -1.35 -28.35 16.26
C LYS A 2 -1.69 -27.35 17.38
N LYS A 3 -0.68 -26.82 18.06
CA LYS A 3 -0.82 -25.72 19.03
C LYS A 3 -0.43 -24.42 18.33
N TYR A 4 -1.12 -23.34 18.69
CA TYR A 4 -0.88 -21.99 18.20
C TYR A 4 -0.93 -21.05 19.40
N ASP A 5 -0.11 -20.01 19.40
CA ASP A 5 -0.12 -18.96 20.41
C ASP A 5 -1.30 -18.01 20.21
N ALA A 6 -1.73 -17.82 18.95
CA ALA A 6 -2.92 -17.05 18.61
C ALA A 6 -3.71 -17.63 17.43
N ILE A 7 -5.03 -17.46 17.51
CA ILE A 7 -5.95 -17.75 16.40
C ILE A 7 -6.67 -16.46 16.04
N ILE A 8 -6.51 -16.02 14.79
CA ILE A 8 -7.17 -14.84 14.24
C ILE A 8 -8.31 -15.28 13.33
N ILE A 9 -9.52 -14.81 13.64
CA ILE A 9 -10.72 -15.12 12.85
C ILE A 9 -10.98 -13.96 11.88
N GLY A 10 -10.91 -14.25 10.58
CA GLY A 10 -11.21 -13.34 9.48
C GLY A 10 -9.98 -12.83 8.73
N PHE A 11 -10.07 -12.79 7.40
CA PHE A 11 -9.00 -12.31 6.51
C PHE A 11 -9.06 -10.80 6.22
N GLY A 12 -9.77 -10.04 7.07
CA GLY A 12 -9.84 -8.58 6.94
C GLY A 12 -8.48 -7.91 7.09
N LYS A 13 -8.39 -6.63 6.70
CA LYS A 13 -7.17 -5.82 6.89
C LYS A 13 -6.66 -5.88 8.33
N GLY A 14 -7.55 -5.75 9.32
CA GLY A 14 -7.22 -5.91 10.74
C GLY A 14 -6.66 -7.30 11.06
N GLY A 15 -7.43 -8.36 10.79
CA GLY A 15 -7.04 -9.74 11.11
C GLY A 15 -5.72 -10.15 10.46
N LYS A 16 -5.56 -9.92 9.15
CA LYS A 16 -4.33 -10.30 8.44
C LYS A 16 -3.11 -9.46 8.85
N ASN A 17 -3.30 -8.21 9.28
CA ASN A 17 -2.19 -7.38 9.76
C ASN A 17 -1.77 -7.79 11.17
N LEU A 18 -2.74 -8.02 12.07
CA LEU A 18 -2.47 -8.48 13.44
C LEU A 18 -1.80 -9.86 13.44
N ALA A 19 -2.28 -10.77 12.60
CA ALA A 19 -1.67 -12.08 12.46
C ALA A 19 -0.19 -11.99 12.05
N ALA A 20 0.13 -11.11 11.10
CA ALA A 20 1.49 -10.87 10.66
C ALA A 20 2.35 -10.22 11.76
N ASP A 21 1.80 -9.25 12.49
CA ASP A 21 2.49 -8.59 13.60
C ASP A 21 2.85 -9.59 14.71
N LEU A 22 1.91 -10.45 15.11
CA LEU A 22 2.18 -11.50 16.10
C LEU A 22 3.21 -12.52 15.60
N ALA A 23 3.12 -12.96 14.35
CA ALA A 23 4.09 -13.87 13.75
C ALA A 23 5.51 -13.26 13.72
N ASN A 24 5.64 -11.96 13.43
CA ASN A 24 6.91 -11.24 13.48
C ASN A 24 7.50 -11.15 14.90
N HIS A 25 6.68 -11.31 15.94
CA HIS A 25 7.13 -11.44 17.33
C HIS A 25 7.39 -12.90 17.74
N GLY A 26 7.48 -13.81 16.77
CA GLY A 26 7.83 -15.22 16.97
C GLY A 26 6.67 -16.12 17.42
N TRP A 27 5.42 -15.64 17.33
CA TRP A 27 4.25 -16.44 17.70
C TRP A 27 3.85 -17.39 16.57
N ASP A 28 3.45 -18.61 16.92
CA ASP A 28 2.76 -19.52 16.02
C ASP A 28 1.31 -19.06 15.85
N VAL A 29 0.96 -18.44 14.73
CA VAL A 29 -0.37 -17.85 14.49
C VAL A 29 -1.15 -18.60 13.42
N ALA A 30 -2.41 -18.92 13.70
CA ALA A 30 -3.35 -19.41 12.71
C ALA A 30 -4.33 -18.29 12.29
N VAL A 31 -4.47 -18.05 10.98
CA VAL A 31 -5.54 -17.20 10.42
C VAL A 31 -6.62 -18.11 9.85
N VAL A 32 -7.85 -17.95 10.36
CA VAL A 32 -9.00 -18.75 9.95
C VAL A 32 -10.01 -17.84 9.27
N GLU A 33 -10.30 -18.10 8.00
CA GLU A 33 -11.36 -17.45 7.27
C GLU A 33 -12.36 -18.50 6.80
N ARG A 34 -13.65 -18.24 7.04
CA ARG A 34 -14.73 -19.19 6.77
C ARG A 34 -14.94 -19.39 5.27
N SER A 35 -14.76 -18.33 4.48
CA SER A 35 -15.01 -18.36 3.05
C SER A 35 -13.75 -18.04 2.26
N ALA A 36 -13.38 -18.93 1.34
CA ALA A 36 -12.37 -18.61 0.32
C ALA A 36 -12.76 -17.32 -0.44
N GLY A 37 -14.06 -17.05 -0.57
CA GLY A 37 -14.62 -15.84 -1.16
C GLY A 37 -14.37 -14.54 -0.38
N MET A 38 -13.76 -14.62 0.82
CA MET A 38 -13.54 -13.48 1.70
C MET A 38 -12.05 -13.25 2.02
N TYR A 39 -11.12 -13.93 1.33
CA TYR A 39 -9.70 -13.58 1.45
C TYR A 39 -9.47 -12.12 1.01
N GLY A 40 -8.83 -11.34 1.88
CA GLY A 40 -8.70 -9.88 1.79
C GLY A 40 -9.78 -9.09 2.53
N GLY A 41 -10.83 -9.76 3.02
CA GLY A 41 -11.94 -9.20 3.78
C GLY A 41 -12.90 -8.35 2.95
N SER A 42 -13.74 -7.56 3.65
CA SER A 42 -14.84 -6.83 3.03
C SER A 42 -14.38 -5.82 1.99
N CYS A 43 -13.31 -5.07 2.26
CA CYS A 43 -12.81 -4.02 1.36
C CYS A 43 -12.54 -4.53 -0.05
N ILE A 44 -11.92 -5.71 -0.18
CA ILE A 44 -11.62 -6.34 -1.47
C ILE A 44 -12.85 -6.97 -2.10
N ASN A 45 -13.69 -7.66 -1.31
CA ASN A 45 -14.69 -8.56 -1.86
C ASN A 45 -16.06 -7.91 -2.10
N ILE A 46 -16.48 -7.00 -1.22
CA ILE A 46 -17.84 -6.42 -1.23
C ILE A 46 -17.89 -4.92 -0.87
N GLY A 47 -16.75 -4.31 -0.59
CA GLY A 47 -16.64 -2.93 -0.10
C GLY A 47 -15.91 -2.03 -1.08
N CYS A 48 -14.88 -1.34 -0.60
CA CYS A 48 -14.27 -0.22 -1.30
C CYS A 48 -13.78 -0.53 -2.72
N ILE A 49 -13.20 -1.70 -2.97
CA ILE A 49 -12.68 -2.06 -4.30
C ILE A 49 -13.81 -2.24 -5.32
N PRO A 50 -14.80 -3.13 -5.11
CA PRO A 50 -15.90 -3.28 -6.06
C PRO A 50 -16.71 -2.00 -6.20
N THR A 51 -16.91 -1.22 -5.13
CA THR A 51 -17.57 0.10 -5.24
C THR A 51 -16.80 1.03 -6.18
N LYS A 52 -15.49 1.20 -6.00
CA LYS A 52 -14.68 2.08 -6.85
C LYS A 52 -14.60 1.59 -8.30
N ALA A 53 -14.53 0.27 -8.50
CA ALA A 53 -14.55 -0.31 -9.84
C ALA A 53 -15.86 0.00 -10.57
N LEU A 54 -17.01 -0.16 -9.89
CA LEU A 54 -18.32 0.12 -10.47
C LEU A 54 -18.56 1.61 -10.70
N VAL A 55 -18.10 2.48 -9.78
CA VAL A 55 -18.16 3.94 -9.96
C VAL A 55 -17.36 4.36 -11.20
N HIS A 56 -16.15 3.79 -11.38
CA HIS A 56 -15.35 4.04 -12.58
C HIS A 56 -16.05 3.56 -13.85
N SER A 57 -16.59 2.33 -13.85
CA SER A 57 -17.37 1.83 -14.99
C SER A 57 -18.55 2.73 -15.32
N ALA A 58 -19.29 3.22 -14.32
CA ALA A 58 -20.40 4.14 -14.52
C ALA A 58 -19.95 5.47 -15.14
N GLN A 59 -18.81 6.03 -14.71
CA GLN A 59 -18.22 7.22 -15.32
C GLN A 59 -17.89 6.99 -16.80
N VAL A 60 -17.24 5.86 -17.13
CA VAL A 60 -16.89 5.48 -18.51
C VAL A 60 -18.15 5.32 -19.38
N THR A 61 -19.17 4.63 -18.88
CA THR A 61 -20.45 4.49 -19.57
C THR A 61 -21.12 5.86 -19.79
N GLY A 62 -21.01 6.78 -18.83
CA GLY A 62 -21.48 8.16 -18.95
C GLY A 62 -20.84 8.94 -20.11
N TYR A 63 -19.57 8.67 -20.44
CA TYR A 63 -18.92 9.24 -21.63
C TYR A 63 -19.39 8.58 -22.93
N ARG A 64 -19.66 7.26 -22.92
CA ARG A 64 -20.15 6.52 -24.08
C ARG A 64 -21.61 6.83 -24.43
N ARG A 65 -22.39 7.31 -23.45
CA ARG A 65 -23.79 7.73 -23.58
C ARG A 65 -24.66 6.71 -24.31
N PRO A 66 -24.78 5.47 -23.78
CA PRO A 66 -25.75 4.51 -24.33
C PRO A 66 -27.16 5.11 -24.30
N SER A 67 -27.93 4.85 -25.35
CA SER A 67 -29.25 5.44 -25.58
C SER A 67 -30.38 4.42 -25.54
N THR A 68 -30.07 3.12 -25.51
CA THR A 68 -31.07 2.04 -25.40
C THR A 68 -30.84 1.19 -24.17
N PHE A 69 -31.90 0.54 -23.70
CA PHE A 69 -31.83 -0.37 -22.55
C PHE A 69 -30.83 -1.52 -22.79
N GLU A 70 -30.78 -2.05 -24.01
CA GLU A 70 -29.85 -3.14 -24.38
C GLU A 70 -28.39 -2.70 -24.24
N GLN A 71 -28.08 -1.45 -24.64
CA GLN A 71 -26.74 -0.90 -24.48
C GLN A 71 -26.39 -0.69 -23.00
N TYR A 72 -27.33 -0.20 -22.19
CA TYR A 72 -27.15 -0.10 -20.73
C TYR A 72 -26.95 -1.47 -20.09
N ALA A 73 -27.71 -2.49 -20.53
CA ALA A 73 -27.62 -3.84 -20.01
C ALA A 73 -26.26 -4.48 -20.32
N GLU A 74 -25.72 -4.27 -21.52
CA GLU A 74 -24.39 -4.77 -21.89
C GLU A 74 -23.28 -4.04 -21.11
N GLU A 75 -23.34 -2.72 -20.99
CA GLU A 75 -22.38 -1.94 -20.18
C GLU A 75 -22.40 -2.38 -18.70
N PHE A 76 -23.58 -2.60 -18.13
CA PHE A 76 -23.73 -3.14 -16.78
C PHE A 76 -23.10 -4.53 -16.64
N LYS A 77 -23.36 -5.43 -17.60
CA LYS A 77 -22.77 -6.77 -17.62
C LYS A 77 -21.24 -6.70 -17.66
N GLN A 78 -20.67 -5.85 -18.51
CA GLN A 78 -19.22 -5.65 -18.58
C GLN A 78 -18.65 -5.08 -17.26
N ALA A 79 -19.34 -4.14 -16.62
CA ALA A 79 -18.93 -3.60 -15.33
C ALA A 79 -18.90 -4.69 -14.23
N ILE A 80 -19.91 -5.57 -14.20
CA ILE A 80 -19.97 -6.69 -13.25
C ILE A 80 -18.83 -7.69 -13.51
N LEU A 81 -18.58 -8.06 -14.77
CA LEU A 81 -17.48 -8.96 -15.13
C LEU A 81 -16.11 -8.37 -14.76
N ALA A 82 -15.89 -7.07 -15.02
CA ALA A 82 -14.67 -6.38 -14.65
C ALA A 82 -14.47 -6.36 -13.13
N LYS A 83 -15.53 -6.05 -12.37
CA LYS A 83 -15.54 -6.10 -10.91
C LYS A 83 -15.21 -7.51 -10.40
N GLU A 84 -15.82 -8.55 -10.94
CA GLU A 84 -15.57 -9.94 -10.51
C GLU A 84 -14.15 -10.38 -10.79
N LYS A 85 -13.63 -10.08 -11.99
CA LYS A 85 -12.23 -10.34 -12.34
C LYS A 85 -11.26 -9.67 -11.37
N LEU A 86 -11.48 -8.39 -11.07
CA LEU A 86 -10.62 -7.62 -10.15
C LEU A 86 -10.66 -8.20 -8.73
N THR A 87 -11.86 -8.46 -8.19
CA THR A 87 -12.01 -9.01 -6.83
C THR A 87 -11.43 -10.42 -6.72
N SER A 88 -11.57 -11.27 -7.74
CA SER A 88 -10.98 -12.61 -7.76
C SER A 88 -9.45 -12.56 -7.77
N LEU A 89 -8.86 -11.73 -8.63
CA LEU A 89 -7.41 -11.52 -8.70
C LEU A 89 -6.86 -11.10 -7.33
N LEU A 90 -7.46 -10.06 -6.72
CA LEU A 90 -7.00 -9.52 -5.46
C LEU A 90 -7.16 -10.50 -4.31
N ARG A 91 -8.22 -11.32 -4.31
CA ARG A 91 -8.44 -12.38 -3.33
C ARG A 91 -7.33 -13.43 -3.39
N GLU A 92 -6.98 -13.89 -4.59
CA GLU A 92 -5.88 -14.84 -4.79
C GLU A 92 -4.53 -14.26 -4.34
N MET A 93 -4.23 -13.02 -4.73
CA MET A 93 -3.02 -12.34 -4.30
C MET A 93 -2.96 -12.19 -2.78
N ASN A 94 -4.07 -11.85 -2.14
CA ASN A 94 -4.13 -11.73 -0.67
C ASN A 94 -3.87 -13.06 0.04
N PHE A 95 -4.38 -14.16 -0.52
CA PHE A 95 -4.14 -15.50 0.00
C PHE A 95 -2.67 -15.90 -0.16
N LYS A 96 -2.11 -15.74 -1.37
CA LYS A 96 -0.69 -16.05 -1.67
C LYS A 96 0.27 -15.22 -0.83
N ASN A 97 -0.01 -13.93 -0.69
CA ASN A 97 0.83 -13.00 0.07
C ASN A 97 0.68 -13.18 1.59
N LEU A 98 -0.07 -14.15 2.12
CA LEU A 98 -0.13 -14.39 3.56
C LEU A 98 1.20 -14.95 4.10
N ASP A 99 1.95 -15.67 3.26
CA ASP A 99 3.14 -16.43 3.64
C ASP A 99 4.45 -15.62 3.51
N ASP A 100 4.44 -14.54 2.73
CA ASP A 100 5.62 -13.72 2.45
C ASP A 100 5.30 -12.22 2.66
N ARG A 101 5.60 -11.73 3.86
CA ARG A 101 5.12 -10.42 4.35
C ARG A 101 6.20 -9.49 4.89
N GLU A 102 7.43 -9.58 4.41
CA GLU A 102 8.35 -8.47 4.62
C GLU A 102 7.86 -7.23 3.82
N ALA A 103 7.83 -6.08 4.50
CA ALA A 103 7.51 -4.76 3.96
C ALA A 103 6.23 -4.64 3.10
N VAL A 104 5.07 -5.06 3.63
CA VAL A 104 3.77 -4.89 2.94
C VAL A 104 3.32 -3.42 2.96
N ALA A 105 3.34 -2.75 1.81
CA ALA A 105 2.80 -1.40 1.67
C ALA A 105 1.26 -1.35 1.70
N TYR A 106 0.70 -0.21 2.10
CA TYR A 106 -0.71 0.10 1.93
C TYR A 106 -0.89 1.58 1.56
N SER A 107 -2.05 1.91 0.98
CA SER A 107 -2.43 3.28 0.69
C SER A 107 -3.88 3.57 1.10
N VAL A 108 -4.10 4.76 1.65
CA VAL A 108 -5.40 5.35 1.95
C VAL A 108 -5.66 6.39 0.86
N PHE A 109 -6.63 6.09 0.00
CA PHE A 109 -6.98 6.88 -1.18
C PHE A 109 -7.87 8.10 -0.81
N ILE A 110 -7.35 8.95 0.07
CA ILE A 110 -7.82 10.33 0.30
C ILE A 110 -7.09 11.28 -0.67
N ASP A 111 -7.35 12.59 -0.58
CA ASP A 111 -6.72 13.60 -1.44
C ASP A 111 -5.91 14.61 -0.59
N PRO A 112 -4.57 14.68 -0.74
CA PRO A 112 -3.73 13.76 -1.51
C PRO A 112 -3.67 12.34 -0.88
N PRO A 113 -3.29 11.29 -1.61
CA PRO A 113 -3.23 9.93 -1.05
C PRO A 113 -2.15 9.78 0.04
N LEU A 114 -2.45 8.95 1.05
CA LEU A 114 -1.51 8.58 2.11
C LEU A 114 -1.06 7.12 1.92
N ALA A 115 0.20 6.90 1.58
CA ALA A 115 0.81 5.59 1.48
C ALA A 115 1.82 5.34 2.60
N HIS A 116 1.97 4.08 3.01
CA HIS A 116 2.87 3.70 4.08
C HIS A 116 3.37 2.26 3.94
N VAL A 117 4.61 2.02 4.38
CA VAL A 117 5.22 0.70 4.51
C VAL A 117 6.10 0.65 5.77
N GLY A 118 6.15 -0.49 6.44
CA GLY A 118 7.04 -0.71 7.58
C GLY A 118 6.60 -0.04 8.89
N LEU A 119 7.58 0.35 9.71
CA LEU A 119 7.37 1.01 10.99
C LEU A 119 7.20 2.53 10.80
N ASN A 120 6.29 3.12 11.57
CA ASN A 120 6.32 4.55 11.81
C ASN A 120 7.30 4.91 12.95
N GLU A 121 7.61 6.19 13.10
CA GLU A 121 8.56 6.66 14.12
C GLU A 121 8.17 6.23 15.55
N MET A 122 6.89 6.34 15.91
CA MET A 122 6.43 5.98 17.26
C MET A 122 6.65 4.49 17.53
N GLN A 123 6.34 3.64 16.56
CA GLN A 123 6.55 2.19 16.66
C GLN A 123 8.04 1.87 16.79
N ALA A 124 8.88 2.47 15.94
CA ALA A 124 10.32 2.23 15.97
C ALA A 124 10.96 2.67 17.30
N ARG A 125 10.54 3.82 17.85
CA ARG A 125 10.96 4.27 19.20
C ARG A 125 10.47 3.34 20.31
N LYS A 126 9.24 2.83 20.23
CA LYS A 126 8.69 1.89 21.21
C LYS A 126 9.45 0.55 21.23
N MET A 127 10.04 0.17 20.10
CA MET A 127 10.88 -1.02 19.95
C MET A 127 12.34 -0.78 20.35
N ASP A 128 12.66 0.40 20.91
CA ASP A 128 14.02 0.79 21.34
C ASP A 128 15.09 0.65 20.23
N LYS A 129 14.68 0.86 18.97
CA LYS A 129 15.60 0.83 17.84
C LYS A 129 16.39 2.13 17.76
N ASN A 130 17.68 2.03 17.43
CA ASN A 130 18.49 3.18 17.07
C ASN A 130 18.07 3.67 15.67
N ILE A 131 17.42 4.83 15.58
CA ILE A 131 16.78 5.30 14.34
C ILE A 131 17.28 6.67 13.87
N LYS A 132 17.35 6.82 12.55
CA LYS A 132 17.46 8.08 11.83
C LYS A 132 16.16 8.39 11.12
N ILE A 133 15.76 9.65 11.10
CA ILE A 133 14.49 10.11 10.53
C ILE A 133 14.77 11.20 9.51
N ALA A 134 14.12 11.10 8.37
CA ALA A 134 14.06 12.18 7.39
C ALA A 134 12.61 12.59 7.17
N SER A 135 12.37 13.88 6.97
CA SER A 135 11.06 14.44 6.65
C SER A 135 11.24 15.52 5.59
N LEU A 136 10.42 15.46 4.54
CA LEU A 136 10.46 16.38 3.40
C LEU A 136 9.04 16.85 3.11
N PRO A 137 8.77 18.17 3.01
CA PRO A 137 7.46 18.65 2.58
C PRO A 137 7.23 18.33 1.10
N ALA A 138 6.01 17.99 0.70
CA ALA A 138 5.69 17.68 -0.70
C ALA A 138 6.00 18.86 -1.65
N THR A 139 5.95 20.10 -1.14
CA THR A 139 6.31 21.33 -1.86
C THR A 139 7.77 21.40 -2.33
N ALA A 140 8.67 20.58 -1.74
CA ALA A 140 10.08 20.54 -2.11
C ALA A 140 10.30 19.87 -3.48
N MET A 141 9.36 19.02 -3.91
CA MET A 141 9.47 18.25 -5.13
C MET A 141 9.10 19.10 -6.36
N PRO A 142 9.93 19.18 -7.42
CA PRO A 142 9.56 19.88 -8.65
C PRO A 142 8.26 19.35 -9.26
N ARG A 143 8.10 18.01 -9.31
CA ARG A 143 6.91 17.37 -9.89
C ARG A 143 5.61 17.83 -9.22
N SER A 144 5.57 17.94 -7.89
CA SER A 144 4.36 18.35 -7.15
C SER A 144 3.87 19.74 -7.55
N ARG A 145 4.82 20.65 -7.85
CA ARG A 145 4.53 21.99 -8.37
C ARG A 145 4.00 21.95 -9.80
N THR A 146 4.59 21.13 -10.67
CA THR A 146 4.15 21.05 -12.08
C THR A 146 2.73 20.53 -12.25
N ILE A 147 2.22 19.74 -11.29
CA ILE A 147 0.85 19.21 -11.30
C ILE A 147 -0.09 19.97 -10.35
N GLY A 148 0.39 21.01 -9.66
CA GLY A 148 -0.40 21.81 -8.73
C GLY A 148 -0.80 21.12 -7.41
N GLN A 149 -0.22 19.95 -7.10
CA GLN A 149 -0.56 19.15 -5.90
C GLN A 149 0.58 19.21 -4.90
N THR A 150 0.66 20.30 -4.14
CA THR A 150 1.82 20.63 -3.28
C THR A 150 1.62 20.30 -1.80
N GLU A 151 0.43 19.83 -1.43
CA GLU A 151 0.09 19.49 -0.06
C GLU A 151 0.76 18.18 0.40
N GLY A 152 1.07 18.12 1.69
CA GLY A 152 1.50 16.91 2.37
C GLY A 152 2.99 16.81 2.70
N LEU A 153 3.42 15.59 3.06
CA LEU A 153 4.75 15.32 3.61
C LEU A 153 5.21 13.90 3.27
N LEU A 154 6.52 13.74 3.12
CA LEU A 154 7.19 12.46 3.01
C LEU A 154 8.05 12.26 4.25
N LYS A 155 8.09 11.05 4.79
CA LYS A 155 8.84 10.72 6.00
C LYS A 155 9.41 9.31 5.92
N ALA A 156 10.70 9.18 6.18
CA ALA A 156 11.40 7.89 6.24
C ALA A 156 11.95 7.64 7.65
N VAL A 157 11.98 6.37 8.04
CA VAL A 157 12.60 5.86 9.26
C VAL A 157 13.64 4.82 8.85
N VAL A 158 14.88 5.02 9.26
CA VAL A 158 16.03 4.18 8.91
C VAL A 158 16.69 3.70 10.20
N ASP A 159 17.15 2.47 10.20
CA ASP A 159 17.98 1.91 11.26
C ASP A 159 19.38 2.55 11.21
N ALA A 160 19.80 3.18 12.30
CA ALA A 160 21.02 3.98 12.33
C ALA A 160 22.29 3.14 12.23
N ASP A 161 22.24 1.90 12.69
CA ASP A 161 23.40 1.00 12.75
C ASP A 161 23.60 0.25 11.43
N THR A 162 22.50 -0.15 10.79
CA THR A 162 22.53 -0.98 9.57
C THR A 162 22.26 -0.20 8.28
N GLY A 163 21.65 0.99 8.36
CA GLY A 163 21.19 1.73 7.18
C GLY A 163 19.94 1.13 6.52
N LYS A 164 19.32 0.09 7.10
CA LYS A 164 18.09 -0.50 6.56
C LYS A 164 16.92 0.44 6.71
N ILE A 165 16.06 0.47 5.69
CA ILE A 165 14.79 1.19 5.76
C ILE A 165 13.85 0.42 6.70
N LEU A 166 13.45 1.04 7.81
CA LEU A 166 12.50 0.48 8.76
C LEU A 166 11.06 0.79 8.38
N GLY A 167 10.82 1.95 7.76
CA GLY A 167 9.53 2.30 7.19
C GLY A 167 9.53 3.66 6.50
N CYS A 168 8.46 3.91 5.76
CA CYS A 168 8.28 5.12 4.98
C CYS A 168 6.80 5.49 4.90
N THR A 169 6.50 6.79 5.03
CA THR A 169 5.17 7.38 4.91
C THR A 169 5.22 8.45 3.84
N LEU A 170 4.33 8.37 2.87
CA LEU A 170 4.23 9.30 1.75
C LEU A 170 2.80 9.84 1.72
N PHE A 171 2.63 11.10 2.10
CA PHE A 171 1.38 11.83 1.99
C PHE A 171 1.56 12.88 0.90
N CYS A 172 1.29 12.50 -0.34
CA CYS A 172 1.50 13.33 -1.53
C CYS A 172 0.82 12.70 -2.76
N ALA A 173 0.80 13.45 -3.87
CA ALA A 173 0.35 12.94 -5.16
C ALA A 173 1.07 11.64 -5.55
N GLU A 174 0.33 10.69 -6.14
CA GLU A 174 0.87 9.41 -6.63
C GLU A 174 1.59 8.56 -5.55
N SER A 175 1.43 8.86 -4.25
CA SER A 175 2.14 8.17 -3.16
C SER A 175 1.91 6.65 -3.14
N GLY A 176 0.73 6.20 -3.57
CA GLY A 176 0.39 4.79 -3.70
C GLY A 176 1.22 4.03 -4.73
N GLU A 177 1.79 4.73 -5.71
CA GLU A 177 2.70 4.15 -6.70
C GLU A 177 4.15 4.19 -6.18
N VAL A 178 4.58 5.35 -5.67
CA VAL A 178 5.96 5.56 -5.17
C VAL A 178 6.31 4.64 -4.00
N ILE A 179 5.35 4.34 -3.11
CA ILE A 179 5.59 3.48 -1.94
C ILE A 179 6.03 2.06 -2.33
N ASN A 180 5.64 1.58 -3.52
CA ASN A 180 5.98 0.24 -3.99
C ASN A 180 7.48 0.11 -4.24
N THR A 181 8.15 1.18 -4.69
CA THR A 181 9.61 1.23 -4.83
C THR A 181 10.30 1.05 -3.48
N VAL A 182 9.78 1.69 -2.42
CA VAL A 182 10.32 1.53 -1.06
C VAL A 182 10.08 0.12 -0.52
N SER A 183 8.88 -0.43 -0.71
CA SER A 183 8.54 -1.79 -0.34
C SER A 183 9.47 -2.82 -1.00
N LEU A 184 9.75 -2.65 -2.30
CA LEU A 184 10.68 -3.52 -3.03
C LEU A 184 12.11 -3.41 -2.48
N ALA A 185 12.61 -2.20 -2.22
CA ALA A 185 13.94 -2.01 -1.64
C ALA A 185 14.07 -2.68 -0.27
N MET A 186 13.04 -2.55 0.59
CA MET A 186 13.01 -3.22 1.90
C MET A 186 13.03 -4.74 1.76
N ARG A 187 12.23 -5.32 0.85
CA ARG A 187 12.18 -6.78 0.59
C ARG A 187 13.48 -7.35 0.03
N LEU A 188 14.19 -6.55 -0.77
CA LEU A 188 15.52 -6.91 -1.28
C LEU A 188 16.63 -6.65 -0.26
N GLY A 189 16.29 -6.25 0.97
CA GLY A 189 17.23 -5.92 2.02
C GLY A 189 18.21 -4.82 1.63
N GLN A 190 17.80 -3.86 0.80
CA GLN A 190 18.66 -2.76 0.39
C GLN A 190 18.79 -1.71 1.50
N ASP A 191 19.93 -1.03 1.53
CA ASP A 191 20.13 0.13 2.41
C ASP A 191 19.43 1.36 1.83
N TYR A 192 19.10 2.32 2.69
CA TYR A 192 18.42 3.56 2.28
C TYR A 192 19.19 4.32 1.18
N THR A 193 20.52 4.16 1.14
CA THR A 193 21.40 4.77 0.14
C THR A 193 21.12 4.26 -1.28
N PHE A 194 20.62 3.03 -1.43
CA PHE A 194 20.20 2.50 -2.73
C PHE A 194 19.15 3.41 -3.38
N LEU A 195 18.12 3.81 -2.62
CA LEU A 195 17.10 4.72 -3.11
C LEU A 195 17.61 6.17 -3.17
N ARG A 196 18.49 6.58 -2.25
CA ARG A 196 19.11 7.92 -2.28
C ARG A 196 19.89 8.15 -3.58
N ASP A 197 20.65 7.16 -4.03
CA ASP A 197 21.62 7.30 -5.12
C ASP A 197 21.10 6.73 -6.45
N SER A 198 19.87 6.21 -6.48
CA SER A 198 19.21 5.70 -7.70
C SER A 198 18.91 6.82 -8.68
N ILE A 199 19.12 6.55 -9.97
CA ILE A 199 18.74 7.46 -11.06
C ILE A 199 17.24 7.28 -11.35
N PHE A 200 16.42 8.21 -10.87
CA PHE A 200 15.00 8.29 -11.22
C PHE A 200 14.77 9.14 -12.47
N THR A 201 13.64 8.94 -13.12
CA THR A 201 13.19 9.80 -14.22
C THR A 201 12.82 11.18 -13.70
N HIS A 202 13.11 12.23 -14.49
CA HIS A 202 12.84 13.62 -14.14
C HIS A 202 11.91 14.31 -15.17
N PRO A 203 10.87 15.05 -14.74
CA PRO A 203 10.35 15.15 -13.38
C PRO A 203 9.41 13.98 -13.05
N SER A 204 9.55 13.38 -11.87
CA SER A 204 8.65 12.33 -11.38
C SER A 204 8.38 12.44 -9.87
N MET A 205 7.32 11.80 -9.35
CA MET A 205 7.12 11.76 -7.90
C MET A 205 8.14 10.84 -7.20
N SER A 206 8.64 9.81 -7.90
CA SER A 206 9.61 8.86 -7.35
C SER A 206 10.98 9.48 -7.08
N GLU A 207 11.37 10.52 -7.82
CA GLU A 207 12.68 11.18 -7.63
C GLU A 207 12.86 11.81 -6.24
N ALA A 208 11.77 12.14 -5.54
CA ALA A 208 11.86 12.66 -4.18
C ALA A 208 12.36 11.65 -3.15
N LEU A 209 12.45 10.37 -3.51
CA LEU A 209 13.17 9.41 -2.68
C LEU A 209 14.65 9.78 -2.58
N ASN A 210 15.27 10.36 -3.63
CA ASN A 210 16.65 10.85 -3.56
C ASN A 210 16.78 11.93 -2.47
N ASP A 211 15.94 12.97 -2.53
CA ASP A 211 15.97 14.09 -1.60
C ASP A 211 15.59 13.67 -0.17
N LEU A 212 14.52 12.86 -0.02
CA LEU A 212 14.06 12.38 1.28
C LEU A 212 15.17 11.59 1.98
N PHE A 213 15.77 10.61 1.30
CA PHE A 213 16.82 9.80 1.88
C PHE A 213 18.16 10.55 1.99
N GLY A 214 18.38 11.60 1.20
CA GLY A 214 19.53 12.50 1.31
C GLY A 214 19.56 13.32 2.61
N LEU A 215 18.42 13.45 3.30
CA LEU A 215 18.33 14.16 4.59
C LEU A 215 18.77 13.30 5.79
N ILE A 216 18.99 12.00 5.61
CA ILE A 216 19.47 11.09 6.67
C ILE A 216 20.94 11.39 6.97
N LYS A 217 21.23 11.79 8.22
CA LYS A 217 22.58 12.09 8.74
C LYS A 217 23.07 11.00 9.66
#